data_AF-A0A178IHH2-F1
#
_entry.id   AF-A0A178IHH2-F1
#
_cell.length_a   1.000
_cell.length_b   1.000
_cell.length_c   1.000
_cell.angle_alpha   90.00
_cell.angle_beta   90.00
_cell.angle_gamma   90.00
#
_symmetry.space_group_name_H-M   'P 1'
#
loop_
_entity.id
_entity.type
_entity.pdbx_description
1 polymer ?
#
loop_
_entity_poly.entity_id
_entity_poly.type
_entity_poly.pdbx_seq_one_letter_code
_entity_poly.pdbx_strand_id
1 'polypeptide(L)'
;MKTTSKNTTKENAQPVAKNKNAGHETDAFFAEPVDPVREGREQGLEVIRHLLIWMADAPTLEKRGLRATLALHCIRPDLIHGATLEQIGDHAGYTRQSIHKLARDFRDSMGLVQ
;
A
#
# COMPACT_ATOMS: atom_id res chain seq x y z
N MET A 1 34.65 69.22 -5.90
CA MET A 1 33.84 70.29 -5.28
C MET A 1 32.44 70.27 -5.88
N LYS A 2 31.41 70.31 -5.01
CA LYS A 2 29.95 70.48 -5.26
C LYS A 2 29.19 69.23 -5.77
N THR A 3 28.50 68.47 -4.90
CA THR A 3 27.13 68.68 -4.30
C THR A 3 26.01 68.43 -5.33
N THR A 4 24.88 67.76 -5.11
CA THR A 4 24.19 67.23 -3.93
C THR A 4 23.05 66.30 -4.39
N SER A 5 22.71 65.37 -3.51
CA SER A 5 21.62 64.38 -3.53
C SER A 5 20.20 64.98 -3.58
N LYS A 6 19.24 64.21 -4.12
CA LYS A 6 17.84 63.97 -3.67
C LYS A 6 16.78 63.99 -4.78
N ASN A 7 16.04 62.88 -4.91
CA ASN A 7 14.57 62.86 -5.04
C ASN A 7 14.11 61.40 -4.86
N THR A 8 13.75 60.96 -3.65
CA THR A 8 12.36 60.85 -3.13
C THR A 8 11.34 60.26 -4.10
N THR A 9 11.21 58.94 -4.09
CA THR A 9 9.98 58.26 -4.54
C THR A 9 9.14 57.95 -3.31
N LYS A 10 8.00 58.63 -3.22
CA LYS A 10 6.96 58.41 -2.21
C LYS A 10 6.22 57.11 -2.52
N GLU A 11 6.25 56.23 -1.54
CA GLU A 11 5.31 55.13 -1.32
C GLU A 11 3.89 55.71 -1.13
N ASN A 12 2.91 55.21 -1.89
CA ASN A 12 1.52 55.22 -1.45
C ASN A 12 0.74 54.07 -2.12
N ALA A 13 0.27 53.13 -1.31
CA ALA A 13 -0.63 52.02 -1.64
C ALA A 13 -2.07 52.56 -1.82
N GLN A 14 -2.92 52.04 -2.72
CA GLN A 14 -3.74 50.82 -2.66
C GLN A 14 -4.76 50.88 -3.85
N PRO A 15 -5.62 49.87 -4.10
CA PRO A 15 -5.44 48.43 -4.12
C PRO A 15 -5.92 47.87 -5.48
N VAL A 16 -5.13 47.03 -6.17
CA VAL A 16 -5.66 46.28 -7.32
C VAL A 16 -6.48 45.12 -6.77
N ALA A 17 -7.74 45.09 -7.17
CA ALA A 17 -8.79 44.20 -6.70
C ALA A 17 -8.30 42.74 -6.51
N LYS A 18 -8.64 42.16 -5.34
CA LYS A 18 -8.63 40.71 -5.14
C LYS A 18 -9.60 40.09 -6.14
N ASN A 19 -9.09 39.67 -7.29
CA ASN A 19 -9.80 38.75 -8.16
C ASN A 19 -9.76 37.38 -7.47
N LYS A 20 -10.82 37.07 -6.74
CA LYS A 20 -11.12 35.73 -6.24
C LYS A 20 -11.43 34.90 -7.48
N ASN A 21 -10.44 34.19 -8.00
CA ASN A 21 -10.54 32.99 -8.85
C ASN A 21 -9.25 32.83 -9.65
N ALA A 22 -8.25 32.21 -9.04
CA ALA A 22 -7.20 31.52 -9.77
C ALA A 22 -6.89 30.27 -8.93
N GLY A 23 -7.56 29.17 -9.27
CA GLY A 23 -7.26 27.87 -8.69
C GLY A 23 -5.82 27.53 -9.00
N HIS A 24 -4.97 27.57 -7.97
CA HIS A 24 -3.62 27.04 -8.06
C HIS A 24 -3.69 25.53 -7.84
N GLU A 25 -4.33 24.82 -8.78
CA GLU A 25 -4.19 23.37 -8.96
C GLU A 25 -2.84 23.01 -9.63
N THR A 26 -1.93 23.98 -9.70
CA THR A 26 -0.55 23.79 -10.12
C THR A 26 0.32 23.55 -8.90
N ASP A 27 0.47 22.29 -8.50
CA ASP A 27 1.79 21.82 -8.00
C ASP A 27 1.94 20.30 -7.89
N ALA A 28 0.90 19.50 -8.19
CA ALA A 28 1.07 18.05 -8.22
C ALA A 28 1.99 17.57 -9.36
N PHE A 29 2.09 18.35 -10.46
CA PHE A 29 2.89 17.99 -11.63
C PHE A 29 4.39 18.24 -11.45
N PHE A 30 4.79 19.21 -10.62
CA PHE A 30 6.19 19.51 -10.28
C PHE A 30 6.59 18.99 -8.90
N ALA A 31 5.76 18.12 -8.31
CA ALA A 31 6.09 17.47 -7.05
C ALA A 31 7.41 16.68 -7.20
N GLU A 32 8.25 16.78 -6.18
CA GLU A 32 9.50 16.03 -6.11
C GLU A 32 9.20 14.53 -6.34
N PRO A 33 9.90 13.85 -7.27
CA PRO A 33 9.64 12.45 -7.56
C PRO A 33 9.76 11.63 -6.28
N VAL A 34 8.75 10.80 -6.03
CA VAL A 34 8.75 9.89 -4.89
C VAL A 34 9.96 8.96 -5.02
N ASP A 35 10.73 8.82 -3.93
CA ASP A 35 11.83 7.86 -3.88
C ASP A 35 11.27 6.44 -4.13
N PRO A 36 11.63 5.79 -5.25
CA PRO A 36 11.07 4.49 -5.62
C PRO A 36 11.44 3.40 -4.60
N VAL A 37 12.55 3.55 -3.87
CA VAL A 37 12.93 2.60 -2.82
C VAL A 37 12.02 2.74 -1.61
N ARG A 38 11.68 3.98 -1.24
CA ARG A 38 10.75 4.24 -0.14
C ARG A 38 9.35 3.73 -0.49
N GLU A 39 8.87 4.03 -1.68
CA GLU A 39 7.56 3.55 -2.16
C GLU A 39 7.51 2.02 -2.19
N GLY A 40 8.54 1.36 -2.73
CA GLY A 40 8.60 -0.11 -2.75
C GLY A 40 8.60 -0.72 -1.35
N ARG A 41 9.25 -0.09 -0.36
CA ARG A 41 9.21 -0.54 1.04
C ARG A 41 7.83 -0.37 1.65
N GLU A 42 7.17 0.76 1.43
CA GLU A 42 5.82 1.02 1.93
C GLU A 42 4.82 0.01 1.35
N GLN A 43 4.87 -0.22 0.04
CA GLN A 43 4.06 -1.24 -0.63
C GLN A 43 4.35 -2.65 -0.07
N GLY A 44 5.62 -3.00 0.11
CA GLY A 44 6.00 -4.28 0.69
C GLY A 44 5.49 -4.47 2.12
N LEU A 45 5.55 -3.42 2.95
CA LEU A 45 5.01 -3.44 4.30
C LEU A 45 3.50 -3.60 4.32
N GLU A 46 2.77 -2.93 3.42
CA GLU A 46 1.32 -3.07 3.31
C GLU A 46 0.90 -4.49 2.91
N VAL A 47 1.64 -5.13 1.99
CA VAL A 47 1.40 -6.54 1.62
C VAL A 47 1.65 -7.46 2.82
N ILE A 48 2.77 -7.29 3.53
CA ILE A 48 3.08 -8.09 4.73
C ILE A 48 2.00 -7.89 5.81
N ARG A 49 1.55 -6.65 6.01
CA ARG A 49 0.50 -6.32 6.97
C ARG A 49 -0.81 -7.01 6.62
N HIS A 50 -1.26 -6.93 5.37
CA HIS A 50 -2.47 -7.62 4.91
C HIS A 50 -2.37 -9.13 5.10
N LEU A 51 -1.20 -9.71 4.76
CA LEU A 51 -0.94 -11.13 4.95
C LEU A 51 -1.04 -11.55 6.42
N LEU A 52 -0.41 -10.80 7.33
CA LEU A 52 -0.45 -11.07 8.77
C LEU A 52 -1.87 -10.96 9.33
N ILE A 53 -2.62 -9.93 8.93
CA ILE A 53 -4.01 -9.74 9.35
C ILE A 53 -4.87 -10.93 8.88
N TRP A 54 -4.77 -11.31 7.61
CA TRP A 54 -5.55 -12.40 7.05
C TRP A 54 -5.27 -13.74 7.77
N MET A 55 -4.00 -14.03 8.08
CA MET A 55 -3.63 -15.23 8.84
C MET A 55 -4.17 -15.19 10.28
N ALA A 56 -4.13 -14.03 10.93
CA ALA A 56 -4.52 -13.87 12.33
C ALA A 56 -6.05 -13.88 12.55
N ASP A 57 -6.83 -13.50 11.54
CA ASP A 57 -8.29 -13.36 11.59
C ASP A 57 -9.06 -14.71 11.72
N ALA A 58 -8.37 -15.84 11.90
CA ALA A 58 -9.02 -17.10 12.19
C ALA A 58 -9.28 -17.33 13.70
N PRO A 59 -10.41 -17.97 14.07
CA PRO A 59 -10.87 -18.01 15.46
C PRO A 59 -10.07 -18.95 16.37
N THR A 60 -9.38 -19.95 15.81
CA THR A 60 -8.56 -20.90 16.59
C THR A 60 -7.12 -20.92 16.08
N LEU A 61 -6.20 -21.38 16.93
CA LEU A 61 -4.78 -21.43 16.58
C LEU A 61 -4.53 -22.39 15.40
N GLU A 62 -5.24 -23.51 15.37
CA GLU A 62 -5.18 -24.50 14.28
C GLU A 62 -5.61 -23.87 12.96
N LYS A 63 -6.68 -23.07 12.97
CA LYS A 63 -7.14 -22.37 11.76
C LYS A 63 -6.19 -21.26 11.33
N ARG A 64 -5.53 -20.57 12.26
CA ARG A 64 -4.46 -19.61 11.95
C ARG A 64 -3.25 -20.32 11.31
N GLY A 65 -2.86 -21.47 11.87
CA GLY A 65 -1.82 -22.33 11.29
C GLY A 65 -2.17 -22.80 9.88
N LEU A 66 -3.40 -23.26 9.65
CA LEU A 66 -3.90 -23.63 8.33
C LEU A 66 -3.82 -22.47 7.34
N ARG A 67 -4.27 -21.27 7.73
CA ARG A 67 -4.17 -20.06 6.90
C ARG A 67 -2.71 -19.76 6.57
N ALA A 68 -1.80 -19.86 7.54
CA ALA A 68 -0.37 -19.63 7.30
C ALA A 68 0.24 -20.65 6.32
N THR A 69 -0.03 -21.95 6.51
CA THR A 69 0.44 -23.01 5.61
C THR A 69 -0.11 -22.83 4.20
N LEU A 70 -1.38 -22.45 4.07
CA LEU A 70 -2.02 -22.20 2.77
C LEU A 70 -1.46 -20.96 2.08
N ALA A 71 -1.19 -19.88 2.82
CA ALA A 71 -0.53 -18.69 2.25
C ALA A 71 0.88 -19.03 1.74
N LEU A 72 1.65 -19.83 2.50
CA LEU A 72 2.95 -20.32 2.08
C LEU A 72 2.85 -21.18 0.82
N HIS A 73 1.85 -22.06 0.72
CA HIS A 73 1.59 -22.83 -0.50
C HIS A 73 1.38 -21.92 -1.71
N CYS A 74 0.60 -20.84 -1.57
CA CYS A 74 0.30 -19.92 -2.66
C CYS A 74 1.47 -19.01 -3.06
N ILE A 75 2.35 -18.64 -2.11
CA ILE A 75 3.47 -17.72 -2.36
C ILE A 75 4.74 -18.49 -2.77
N ARG A 76 5.07 -19.55 -2.02
CA ARG A 76 6.31 -20.32 -2.20
C ARG A 76 6.13 -21.76 -1.70
N PRO A 77 5.58 -22.68 -2.52
CA PRO A 77 5.29 -24.05 -2.11
C PRO A 77 6.54 -24.84 -1.70
N ASP A 78 7.73 -24.43 -2.14
CA ASP A 78 8.99 -25.06 -1.73
C ASP A 78 9.25 -24.97 -0.21
N LEU A 79 8.73 -23.94 0.46
CA LEU A 79 8.88 -23.77 1.92
C LEU A 79 8.11 -24.81 2.74
N ILE A 80 7.17 -25.51 2.10
CA ILE A 80 6.37 -26.57 2.69
C ILE A 80 6.60 -27.91 1.98
N HIS A 81 7.81 -28.08 1.42
CA HIS A 81 8.22 -29.31 0.72
C HIS A 81 7.32 -29.67 -0.48
N GLY A 82 6.71 -28.68 -1.13
CA GLY A 82 5.80 -28.90 -2.26
C GLY A 82 4.47 -29.55 -1.90
N ALA A 83 4.06 -29.48 -0.62
CA ALA A 83 2.78 -30.04 -0.18
C ALA A 83 1.61 -29.48 -1.00
N THR A 84 0.76 -30.37 -1.50
CA THR A 84 -0.44 -30.05 -2.28
C THR A 84 -1.56 -29.52 -1.39
N LEU A 85 -2.54 -28.80 -1.96
CA LEU A 85 -3.71 -28.33 -1.21
C LEU A 85 -4.49 -29.49 -0.59
N GLU A 86 -4.59 -30.62 -1.29
CA GLU A 86 -5.20 -31.84 -0.79
C GLU A 86 -4.49 -32.36 0.46
N GLN A 87 -3.16 -32.49 0.43
CA GLN A 87 -2.37 -32.95 1.58
C GLN A 87 -2.47 -32.01 2.78
N ILE A 88 -2.52 -30.70 2.54
CA ILE A 88 -2.71 -29.68 3.58
C ILE A 88 -4.11 -29.82 4.19
N GLY A 89 -5.14 -29.98 3.36
CA GLY A 89 -6.52 -30.18 3.78
C GLY A 89 -6.67 -31.46 4.63
N ASP A 90 -6.11 -32.57 4.16
CA ASP A 90 -6.17 -33.86 4.84
C ASP A 90 -5.50 -33.80 6.23
N HIS A 91 -4.32 -33.18 6.34
CA HIS A 91 -3.64 -33.00 7.63
C HIS A 91 -4.43 -32.13 8.62
N ALA A 92 -5.20 -31.17 8.12
CA ALA A 92 -6.00 -30.27 8.94
C ALA A 92 -7.45 -30.76 9.17
N GLY A 93 -7.85 -31.90 8.58
CA GLY A 93 -9.21 -32.43 8.66
C GLY A 93 -10.24 -31.67 7.82
N TYR A 94 -9.82 -31.02 6.74
CA TYR A 94 -10.68 -30.26 5.83
C TYR A 94 -10.96 -31.04 4.54
N THR A 95 -12.18 -30.90 4.04
CA THR A 95 -12.51 -31.46 2.72
C THR A 95 -11.76 -30.71 1.61
N ARG A 96 -11.56 -31.39 0.47
CA ARG A 96 -11.00 -30.80 -0.74
C ARG A 96 -11.71 -29.51 -1.16
N GLN A 97 -13.05 -29.49 -1.11
CA GLN A 97 -13.81 -28.30 -1.50
C GLN A 97 -13.55 -27.13 -0.55
N SER A 98 -13.47 -27.40 0.75
CA SER A 98 -13.21 -26.38 1.77
C SER A 98 -11.81 -25.76 1.63
N ILE A 99 -10.78 -26.58 1.39
CA ILE A 99 -9.41 -26.07 1.26
C ILE A 99 -9.20 -25.29 -0.04
N HIS A 100 -9.79 -25.74 -1.14
CA HIS A 100 -9.75 -25.03 -2.43
C HIS A 100 -10.54 -23.71 -2.36
N LYS A 101 -11.67 -23.68 -1.66
CA LYS A 101 -12.39 -22.44 -1.37
C LYS A 101 -11.53 -21.48 -0.55
N LEU A 102 -10.91 -21.96 0.52
CA LEU A 102 -10.04 -21.14 1.36
C LEU A 102 -8.84 -20.57 0.58
N ALA A 103 -8.28 -21.37 -0.35
CA ALA A 103 -7.21 -20.91 -1.24
C ALA A 103 -7.68 -19.81 -2.19
N ARG A 104 -8.90 -19.92 -2.71
CA ARG A 104 -9.52 -18.86 -3.52
C ARG A 104 -9.75 -17.60 -2.69
N ASP A 105 -10.34 -17.73 -1.51
CA ASP A 105 -10.60 -16.61 -0.60
C ASP A 105 -9.30 -15.87 -0.23
N PHE A 106 -8.19 -16.59 -0.08
CA PHE A 106 -6.85 -16.00 0.09
C PHE A 106 -6.39 -15.23 -1.15
N ARG A 107 -6.52 -15.81 -2.34
CA ARG A 107 -6.08 -15.14 -3.58
C ARG A 107 -6.89 -13.88 -3.85
N ASP A 108 -8.19 -13.94 -3.61
CA ASP A 108 -9.09 -12.79 -3.77
C ASP A 108 -8.73 -11.68 -2.77
N SER A 109 -8.44 -12.03 -1.51
CA SER A 109 -8.04 -11.04 -0.49
C SER A 109 -6.68 -10.40 -0.75
N MET A 110 -5.77 -11.11 -1.43
CA MET A 110 -4.42 -10.64 -1.77
C MET A 110 -4.32 -10.03 -3.18
N GLY A 111 -5.43 -9.96 -3.93
CA GLY A 111 -5.42 -9.46 -5.31
C GLY A 111 -4.63 -10.34 -6.29
N LEU A 112 -4.49 -11.63 -6.00
CA LEU A 112 -3.78 -12.63 -6.82
C LEU A 112 -4.67 -13.30 -7.87
N VAL A 113 -5.78 -12.65 -8.22
CA VAL A 113 -6.73 -13.13 -9.24
C VAL A 113 -6.06 -13.00 -10.60
N GLN A 114 -5.83 -14.14 -11.26
CA GLN A 114 -5.37 -14.23 -12.64
C GLN A 114 -6.52 -14.74 -13.51
#